data_AF-A0A957MB24-F1
#
_entry.id   AF-A0A957MB24-F1
#
_cell.length_a   1.000
_cell.length_b   1.000
_cell.length_c   1.000
_cell.angle_alpha   90.00
_cell.angle_beta   90.00
_cell.angle_gamma   90.00
#
_symmetry.space_group_name_H-M   'P 1'
#
loop_
_entity.id
_entity.type
_entity.pdbx_description
1 polymer ?
#
loop_
_entity_poly.entity_id
_entity_poly.type
_entity_poly.pdbx_seq_one_letter_code
_entity_poly.pdbx_strand_id
1 'polypeptide(L)'
;VQRLRTAPAQAAAALTIMAFGQADQPAFQGVADEYMKRNPDAKVEVVFLPNDESYYAALQTQYAGGSNPDIASMQGWGFQIFADNGALTGLNELRQRDSFDYAWADSQSVRDYTIRNGDTYLTPMQLATMVMF
;
A
#
# COMPACT_ATOMS: atom_id res chain seq x y z
N VAL A 1 1.96 -4.08 44.62
CA VAL A 1 3.14 -4.07 43.73
C VAL A 1 2.69 -4.52 42.34
N GLN A 2 2.19 -3.59 41.53
CA GLN A 2 1.67 -3.87 40.19
C GLN A 2 2.73 -3.39 39.20
N ARG A 3 3.44 -4.34 38.56
CA ARG A 3 4.47 -4.02 37.57
C ARG A 3 3.78 -3.39 36.36
N LEU A 4 4.07 -2.11 36.14
CA LEU A 4 3.84 -1.45 34.86
C LEU A 4 4.57 -2.28 33.80
N ARG A 5 3.80 -3.01 32.99
CA ARG A 5 4.32 -3.67 31.80
C ARG A 5 4.58 -2.57 30.77
N THR A 6 5.80 -2.04 30.78
CA THR A 6 6.30 -1.21 29.70
C THR A 6 6.08 -1.97 28.40
N ALA A 7 5.32 -1.39 27.47
CA ALA A 7 5.28 -1.90 26.11
C ALA A 7 6.73 -1.97 25.59
N PRO A 8 7.13 -3.07 24.92
CA PRO A 8 8.46 -3.12 24.35
C PRO A 8 8.60 -1.93 23.40
N ALA A 9 9.74 -1.22 23.46
CA ALA A 9 10.09 -0.24 22.45
C ALA A 9 9.97 -0.94 21.09
N GLN A 10 9.04 -0.46 20.26
CA GLN A 10 8.83 -0.97 18.91
C GLN A 10 10.18 -0.86 18.20
N ALA A 11 10.85 -2.00 17.97
CA ALA A 11 12.04 -2.02 17.13
C ALA A 11 11.68 -1.34 15.81
N ALA A 12 12.50 -0.38 15.37
CA ALA A 12 12.30 0.39 14.14
C ALA A 12 11.82 -0.53 13.02
N ALA A 13 10.51 -0.52 12.73
CA ALA A 13 9.94 -1.36 11.70
C ALA A 13 10.45 -0.81 10.37
N ALA A 14 11.29 -1.58 9.69
CA ALA A 14 11.66 -1.30 8.31
C ALA A 14 10.46 -1.69 7.45
N LEU A 15 9.70 -0.69 7.00
CA LEU A 15 8.62 -0.87 6.05
C LEU A 15 9.20 -0.89 4.63
N THR A 16 8.69 -1.79 3.80
CA THR A 16 9.08 -1.94 2.41
C THR A 16 7.93 -1.53 1.50
N ILE A 17 8.21 -0.64 0.56
CA ILE A 17 7.28 -0.20 -0.49
C ILE A 17 7.81 -0.73 -1.83
N MET A 18 7.02 -1.55 -2.51
CA MET A 18 7.35 -2.03 -3.84
C MET A 18 6.47 -1.31 -4.88
N ALA A 19 7.10 -0.59 -5.81
CA ALA A 19 6.40 0.20 -6.82
C ALA A 19 6.96 0.05 -8.25
N PHE A 20 6.19 0.50 -9.24
CA PHE A 20 6.61 0.60 -10.64
C PHE A 20 6.12 1.90 -11.30
N GLY A 21 6.59 2.17 -12.52
CA GLY A 21 6.17 3.33 -13.34
C GLY A 21 7.10 4.53 -13.18
N GLN A 22 8.12 4.65 -14.03
CA GLN A 22 9.25 5.59 -13.87
C GLN A 22 8.90 7.03 -13.47
N ALA A 23 7.78 7.57 -13.96
CA ALA A 23 7.33 8.91 -13.60
C ALA A 23 6.96 9.06 -12.12
N ASP A 24 6.54 7.98 -11.46
CA ASP A 24 6.08 7.95 -10.07
C ASP A 24 7.23 7.66 -9.08
N GLN A 25 8.41 7.22 -9.54
CA GLN A 25 9.54 6.89 -8.66
C GLN A 25 9.90 8.03 -7.68
N PRO A 26 10.03 9.30 -8.11
CA PRO A 26 10.32 10.40 -7.19
C PRO A 26 9.20 10.63 -6.17
N ALA A 27 7.95 10.35 -6.53
CA ALA A 27 6.80 10.54 -5.64
C ALA A 27 6.80 9.49 -4.52
N PHE A 28 7.05 8.22 -4.84
CA PHE A 28 7.17 7.17 -3.81
C PHE A 28 8.32 7.44 -2.84
N GLN A 29 9.49 7.87 -3.35
CA GLN A 29 10.60 8.26 -2.49
C GLN A 29 10.23 9.47 -1.60
N GLY A 30 9.58 10.48 -2.17
CA GLY A 30 9.13 11.64 -1.41
C GLY A 30 8.15 11.29 -0.27
N VAL A 31 7.23 10.36 -0.51
CA VAL A 31 6.30 9.86 0.54
C VAL A 31 7.07 9.15 1.65
N ALA A 32 8.03 8.28 1.31
CA ALA A 32 8.88 7.59 2.28
C ALA A 32 9.68 8.59 3.13
N ASP A 33 10.30 9.58 2.50
CA ASP A 33 11.10 10.60 3.16
C ASP A 33 10.25 11.46 4.12
N GLU A 34 9.08 11.93 3.68
CA GLU A 34 8.17 12.70 4.53
C GLU A 34 7.63 11.89 5.70
N TYR A 35 7.35 10.60 5.50
CA TYR A 35 6.94 9.71 6.58
C TYR A 35 8.05 9.54 7.62
N MET A 36 9.28 9.29 7.19
CA MET A 36 10.44 9.15 8.10
C MET A 36 10.77 10.47 8.83
N LYS A 37 10.60 11.63 8.20
CA LYS A 37 10.74 12.93 8.89
C LYS A 37 9.74 13.11 10.03
N ARG A 38 8.51 12.63 9.85
CA ARG A 38 7.43 12.71 10.85
C ARG A 38 7.49 11.58 11.88
N ASN A 39 8.17 10.49 11.55
CA ASN A 39 8.32 9.30 12.39
C ASN A 39 9.82 8.90 12.42
N PRO A 40 10.65 9.56 13.24
CA PRO A 40 12.11 9.38 13.23
C PRO A 40 12.57 7.95 13.54
N ASP A 41 11.74 7.16 14.22
CA ASP A 41 12.01 5.75 14.54
C ASP A 41 11.63 4.79 13.40
N ALA A 42 10.92 5.27 12.37
CA ALA A 42 10.55 4.46 11.22
C ALA A 42 11.69 4.41 10.20
N LYS A 43 11.81 3.27 9.52
CA LYS A 43 12.64 3.13 8.31
C LYS A 43 11.75 2.70 7.16
N VAL A 44 11.89 3.33 6.01
CA VAL A 44 11.13 2.98 4.81
C VAL A 44 12.09 2.74 3.67
N GLU A 45 12.01 1.56 3.05
CA GLU A 45 12.75 1.19 1.85
C GLU A 45 11.80 1.16 0.66
N VAL A 46 12.18 1.81 -0.44
CA VAL A 46 11.42 1.81 -1.70
C VAL A 46 12.14 0.95 -2.73
N VAL A 47 11.52 -0.16 -3.13
CA VAL A 47 11.97 -1.03 -4.21
C VAL A 47 11.20 -0.66 -5.47
N PHE A 48 11.93 -0.22 -6.49
CA PHE A 48 11.33 0.25 -7.73
C PHE A 48 11.66 -0.65 -8.92
N LEU A 49 10.64 -1.08 -9.66
CA LEU A 49 10.80 -1.85 -10.90
C LEU A 49 10.40 -1.03 -12.12
N PRO A 50 11.07 -1.25 -13.27
CA PRO A 50 10.98 -0.33 -14.39
C PRO A 50 9.67 -0.40 -15.18
N ASN A 51 9.00 -1.56 -15.18
CA ASN A 51 7.75 -1.79 -15.91
C ASN A 51 6.82 -2.71 -15.12
N ASP A 52 5.55 -2.75 -15.54
CA ASP A 52 4.48 -3.51 -14.91
C ASP A 52 4.67 -5.04 -15.04
N GLU A 53 5.15 -5.54 -16.17
CA GLU A 53 5.37 -6.98 -16.39
C GLU A 53 6.37 -7.57 -15.39
N SER A 54 7.57 -6.97 -15.30
CA SER A 54 8.59 -7.37 -14.34
C SER A 54 8.13 -7.16 -12.89
N TYR A 55 7.33 -6.12 -12.66
CA TYR A 55 6.76 -5.83 -11.35
C TYR A 55 5.81 -6.92 -10.85
N TYR A 56 4.77 -7.26 -11.61
CA TYR A 56 3.78 -8.23 -11.16
C TYR A 56 4.36 -9.64 -11.07
N ALA A 57 5.29 -10.01 -11.97
CA ALA A 57 6.00 -11.28 -11.88
C ALA A 57 6.83 -11.38 -10.58
N ALA A 58 7.56 -10.31 -10.23
CA ALA A 58 8.33 -10.25 -8.99
C ALA A 58 7.41 -10.26 -7.76
N LEU A 59 6.32 -9.50 -7.77
CA LEU A 59 5.36 -9.44 -6.67
C LEU A 59 4.69 -10.80 -6.42
N GLN A 60 4.28 -11.51 -7.47
CA GLN A 60 3.72 -12.86 -7.35
C GLN A 60 4.74 -13.87 -6.82
N THR A 61 6.00 -13.75 -7.24
CA THR A 61 7.09 -14.61 -6.75
C THR A 61 7.35 -14.37 -5.27
N GLN A 62 7.42 -13.10 -4.84
CA GLN A 62 7.57 -12.73 -3.43
C GLN A 62 6.37 -13.23 -2.60
N TYR A 63 5.15 -13.08 -3.13
CA TYR A 63 3.94 -13.59 -2.52
C TYR A 63 3.99 -15.10 -2.27
N ALA A 64 4.35 -15.88 -3.30
CA ALA A 64 4.49 -17.32 -3.18
C ALA A 64 5.65 -17.74 -2.25
N GLY A 65 6.70 -16.92 -2.18
CA GLY A 65 7.89 -17.16 -1.35
C GLY A 65 7.74 -16.70 0.11
N GLY A 66 6.68 -15.98 0.46
CA GLY A 66 6.46 -15.42 1.79
C GLY A 66 7.38 -14.24 2.14
N SER A 67 7.98 -13.59 1.13
CA SER A 67 8.88 -12.44 1.28
C SER A 67 8.20 -11.16 0.76
N ASN A 68 6.94 -10.96 1.14
CA ASN A 68 6.06 -9.93 0.59
C ASN A 68 6.54 -8.54 1.02
N PRO A 69 6.36 -7.51 0.18
CA PRO A 69 6.50 -6.14 0.64
C PRO A 69 5.38 -5.78 1.60
N ASP A 70 5.63 -4.82 2.49
CA ASP A 70 4.59 -4.31 3.40
C ASP A 70 3.52 -3.50 2.64
N ILE A 71 3.94 -2.77 1.60
CA ILE A 71 3.08 -1.97 0.73
C ILE A 71 3.47 -2.23 -0.72
N ALA A 72 2.46 -2.48 -1.57
CA ALA A 72 2.65 -2.69 -3.01
C ALA A 72 1.77 -1.70 -3.81
N SER A 73 2.35 -1.02 -4.79
CA SER A 73 1.55 -0.26 -5.77
C SER A 73 0.76 -1.20 -6.67
N MET A 74 -0.52 -0.94 -6.90
CA MET A 74 -1.33 -1.77 -7.79
C MET A 74 -2.14 -0.93 -8.76
N GLN A 75 -2.31 -1.45 -9.98
CA GLN A 75 -3.36 -0.99 -10.87
C GLN A 75 -4.71 -1.55 -10.39
N GLY A 76 -5.77 -0.75 -10.49
CA GLY A 76 -7.10 -1.12 -9.98
C GLY A 76 -7.69 -2.40 -10.59
N TRP A 77 -7.22 -2.84 -11.76
CA TRP A 77 -7.68 -4.08 -12.38
C TRP A 77 -6.93 -5.34 -11.91
N GLY A 78 -5.82 -5.19 -11.18
CA GLY A 78 -4.92 -6.29 -10.84
C GLY A 78 -5.03 -6.80 -9.40
N PHE A 79 -5.69 -6.07 -8.50
CA PHE A 79 -5.67 -6.40 -7.06
C PHE A 79 -6.59 -7.54 -6.65
N GLN A 80 -7.63 -7.81 -7.45
CA GLN A 80 -8.73 -8.71 -7.07
C GLN A 80 -8.22 -10.13 -6.79
N ILE A 81 -7.27 -10.63 -7.60
CA ILE A 81 -6.67 -11.95 -7.37
C ILE A 81 -5.87 -12.01 -6.07
N PHE A 82 -5.17 -10.94 -5.70
CA PHE A 82 -4.42 -10.87 -4.45
C PHE A 82 -5.37 -10.80 -3.25
N ALA A 83 -6.44 -10.01 -3.34
CA ALA A 83 -7.48 -9.95 -2.31
C ALA A 83 -8.19 -11.30 -2.12
N ASP A 84 -8.64 -11.93 -3.21
CA ASP A 84 -9.37 -13.21 -3.18
C ASP A 84 -8.49 -14.37 -2.68
N ASN A 85 -7.15 -14.26 -2.78
CA ASN A 85 -6.19 -15.23 -2.22
C ASN A 85 -5.67 -14.86 -0.81
N GLY A 86 -6.20 -13.80 -0.19
CA GLY A 86 -5.81 -13.39 1.17
C GLY A 86 -4.42 -12.73 1.26
N ALA A 87 -3.87 -12.27 0.13
CA ALA A 87 -2.57 -11.59 0.08
C ALA A 87 -2.64 -10.14 0.58
N LEU A 88 -3.82 -9.53 0.54
CA LEU A 88 -4.05 -8.14 0.92
C LEU A 88 -4.85 -8.08 2.22
N THR A 89 -4.43 -7.18 3.11
CA THR A 89 -5.18 -6.85 4.31
C THR A 89 -6.32 -5.89 3.94
N GLY A 90 -7.54 -6.18 4.40
CA GLY A 90 -8.67 -5.26 4.28
C GLY A 90 -8.46 -4.00 5.13
N LEU A 91 -8.90 -2.86 4.61
CA LEU A 91 -8.60 -1.55 5.19
C LEU A 91 -9.76 -1.00 6.02
N ASN A 92 -10.97 -1.58 6.00
CA ASN A 92 -12.13 -1.03 6.70
C ASN A 92 -11.90 -0.85 8.21
N GLU A 93 -11.23 -1.79 8.88
CA GLU A 93 -10.91 -1.66 10.31
C GLU A 93 -9.94 -0.50 10.58
N LEU A 94 -8.92 -0.33 9.72
CA LEU A 94 -7.97 0.79 9.80
C LEU A 94 -8.67 2.13 9.53
N ARG A 95 -9.59 2.16 8.56
CA ARG A 95 -10.43 3.32 8.24
C ARG A 95 -11.23 3.77 9.44
N GLN A 96 -11.92 2.83 10.07
CA GLN A 96 -12.72 3.10 11.25
C GLN A 96 -11.86 3.57 12.43
N ARG A 97 -10.71 2.93 12.66
CA ARG A 97 -9.78 3.28 13.75
C ARG A 97 -9.30 4.73 13.64
N ASP A 98 -8.87 5.14 12.44
CA ASP A 98 -8.20 6.42 12.23
C ASP A 98 -9.15 7.51 11.68
N SER A 99 -10.43 7.18 11.46
CA SER A 99 -11.43 8.07 10.86
C SER A 99 -10.97 8.66 9.52
N PHE A 100 -10.26 7.88 8.69
CA PHE A 100 -9.65 8.37 7.45
C PHE A 100 -10.57 8.25 6.21
N ASP A 101 -11.88 8.07 6.40
CA ASP A 101 -12.84 7.88 5.30
C ASP A 101 -12.88 9.03 4.27
N TYR A 102 -12.38 10.21 4.64
CA TYR A 102 -12.28 11.38 3.79
C TYR A 102 -11.14 11.32 2.76
N ALA A 103 -10.23 10.34 2.86
CA ALA A 103 -8.99 10.36 2.10
C ALA A 103 -9.18 10.28 0.59
N TRP A 104 -10.35 9.85 0.11
CA TRP A 104 -10.68 9.86 -1.31
C TRP A 104 -12.18 10.00 -1.58
N ALA A 105 -12.50 10.38 -2.82
CA ALA A 105 -13.87 10.59 -3.26
C ALA A 105 -14.69 9.30 -3.25
N ASP A 106 -15.94 9.40 -2.80
CA ASP A 106 -16.92 8.32 -2.90
C ASP A 106 -17.55 8.28 -4.31
N SER A 107 -16.76 7.84 -5.29
CA SER A 107 -17.23 7.63 -6.66
C SER A 107 -17.42 6.15 -6.97
N GLN A 108 -18.27 5.85 -7.95
CA GLN A 108 -18.39 4.47 -8.45
C GLN A 108 -17.05 3.91 -8.93
N SER A 109 -16.25 4.71 -9.65
CA SER A 109 -14.94 4.26 -10.13
C SER A 109 -14.00 3.89 -9.00
N VAL A 110 -13.94 4.67 -7.92
CA VAL A 110 -13.10 4.31 -6.78
C VAL A 110 -13.60 3.02 -6.12
N ARG A 111 -14.93 2.87 -5.94
CA ARG A 111 -15.49 1.65 -5.35
C ARG A 111 -15.17 0.41 -6.19
N ASP A 112 -15.38 0.47 -7.51
CA ASP A 112 -15.16 -0.64 -8.44
C ASP A 112 -13.68 -1.09 -8.48
N TYR A 113 -12.75 -0.16 -8.27
CA TYR A 113 -11.31 -0.43 -8.34
C TYR A 113 -10.62 -0.55 -6.97
N THR A 114 -11.34 -0.48 -5.85
CA THR A 114 -10.74 -0.59 -4.52
C THR A 114 -11.49 -1.52 -3.56
N ILE A 115 -12.78 -1.78 -3.80
CA ILE A 115 -13.62 -2.60 -2.93
C ILE A 115 -13.82 -3.99 -3.54
N ARG A 116 -13.70 -5.02 -2.69
CA ARG A 116 -13.98 -6.41 -3.05
C ARG A 116 -14.61 -7.10 -1.84
N ASN A 117 -15.65 -7.92 -2.05
CA ASN A 117 -16.31 -8.69 -0.99
C ASN A 117 -16.72 -7.88 0.27
N GLY A 118 -17.04 -6.59 0.09
CA GLY A 118 -17.45 -5.68 1.17
C GLY A 118 -16.31 -4.98 1.92
N ASP A 119 -15.05 -5.25 1.59
CA ASP A 119 -13.89 -4.58 2.19
C ASP A 119 -13.10 -3.77 1.15
N THR A 120 -12.42 -2.74 1.63
CA THR A 120 -11.54 -1.88 0.86
C THR A 120 -10.13 -2.49 0.88
N TYR A 121 -9.53 -2.75 -0.28
CA TYR A 121 -8.19 -3.36 -0.37
C TYR A 121 -7.12 -2.44 -0.94
N LEU A 122 -7.51 -1.33 -1.56
CA LEU A 122 -6.58 -0.35 -2.13
C LEU A 122 -6.86 1.06 -1.62
N THR A 123 -5.79 1.82 -1.48
CA THR A 123 -5.84 3.28 -1.30
C THR A 123 -5.60 3.94 -2.67
N PRO A 124 -6.58 4.64 -3.26
CA PRO A 124 -6.41 5.29 -4.55
C PRO A 124 -5.42 6.47 -4.42
N MET A 125 -4.33 6.42 -5.16
CA MET A 125 -3.32 7.49 -5.20
C MET A 125 -3.53 8.45 -6.39
N GLN A 126 -4.05 7.93 -7.50
CA GLN A 126 -4.26 8.67 -8.73
C GLN A 126 -5.48 8.10 -9.48
N LEU A 127 -6.19 8.97 -10.18
CA LEU A 127 -7.25 8.61 -11.11
C LEU A 127 -6.83 9.14 -12.49
N ALA A 128 -6.80 8.24 -13.47
CA ALA A 128 -6.46 8.59 -14.85
C ALA A 128 -7.65 8.30 -15.76
N THR A 129 -7.84 9.16 -16.77
CA THR A 129 -8.77 8.94 -17.88
C THR A 129 -8.04 9.17 -19.19
N MET A 130 -8.39 8.39 -20.21
CA MET A 130 -7.91 8.66 -21.56
C MET A 130 -8.56 9.95 -22.09
N VAL A 131 -7.76 10.81 -22.68
CA VAL A 131 -8.21 12.01 -23.41
C VAL A 131 -7.59 11.94 -24.80
N MET A 132 -8.39 12.19 -25.83
CA MET A 132 -7.91 12.34 -27.21
C MET A 132 -7.68 13.82 -27.49
N PHE A 133 -6.47 14.16 -27.95
CA PHE A 133 -6.08 15.50 -28.36
C PHE A 133 -6.06 15.64 -29.87
#